data_AF-A0ABD1MYN3-F1
#
_entry.id   AF-A0ABD1MYN3-F1
#
_cell.length_a   1.000
_cell.length_b   1.000
_cell.length_c   1.000
_cell.angle_alpha   90.00
_cell.angle_beta   90.00
_cell.angle_gamma   90.00
#
_symmetry.space_group_name_H-M   'P 1'
#
loop_
_entity.id
_entity.type
_entity.pdbx_description
1 polymer ?
#
loop_
_entity_poly.entity_id
_entity_poly.type
_entity_poly.pdbx_seq_one_letter_code
_entity_poly.pdbx_strand_id
1 'polypeptide(L)'
;MGMRRHSKHINDPLFAPHHRTRQHQCIQPNNHAVTCAHQNHSPKLVANDFTSPNAPPVLPAFVALLLLLSSITPTALCHTLHGNHSFRPVHELLKLRRVRAHLNKINKPAVKTIQSSDGDLIDCVLSHQQPAFDHPDLRGQKPLDPPERPKGNHTNGETKRVSESFQLWSDSGEECPEGTVPIRRTTEEDILRASSIRRFGRKPRHVRRDSSASGHEHAVVFVNGEQYYGAKAGINVWSPRVTDEFEFSLSQIWVIAGSFGKDLNTIEAGWQVSPQLYGDNNPRFFTYWTTDAYQTTGCYNLLCSGFIQTNNKIAIGAAISPRSTYNRRQFDIGLMIWKDPKHGHWWLEFGSGLLVGYWPANMFSHLRSHASMVQFGGEIVNTRSRGYHTGTQMGSGHFAEEGFKKAAYFRNLQVVDWDNNLIPLRNIHQLADHPNCYNIRQGTNTAWGTHFYYGGPGRNIKCP
;
A
#
# COMPACT_ATOMS: atom_id res chain seq x y z
N MET A 1 -35.18 14.64 50.97
CA MET A 1 -35.98 13.46 51.39
C MET A 1 -35.54 12.29 50.53
N GLY A 2 -35.11 11.13 50.97
CA GLY A 2 -34.87 10.50 52.25
C GLY A 2 -34.23 9.14 51.93
N MET A 3 -33.23 8.75 52.71
CA MET A 3 -32.43 7.54 52.57
C MET A 3 -33.28 6.24 52.56
N ARG A 4 -32.74 5.17 51.95
CA ARG A 4 -32.67 3.86 52.63
C ARG A 4 -31.52 3.00 52.10
N ARG A 5 -30.57 2.77 53.00
CA ARG A 5 -29.51 1.74 52.96
C ARG A 5 -30.13 0.37 53.26
N HIS A 6 -29.55 -0.69 52.70
CA HIS A 6 -29.43 -1.96 53.41
C HIS A 6 -28.03 -2.54 53.21
N SER A 7 -27.40 -2.86 54.33
CA SER A 7 -26.12 -3.55 54.49
C SER A 7 -26.38 -4.82 55.30
N LYS A 8 -25.70 -5.91 54.93
CA LYS A 8 -25.28 -7.08 55.75
C LYS A 8 -24.03 -7.65 55.04
N HIS A 9 -22.81 -7.52 55.56
CA HIS A 9 -22.14 -8.37 56.59
C HIS A 9 -22.30 -9.88 56.33
N ILE A 10 -21.33 -10.78 56.48
CA ILE A 10 -19.87 -10.82 56.76
C ILE A 10 -19.51 -12.33 56.59
N ASN A 11 -18.31 -12.69 56.12
CA ASN A 11 -17.44 -13.79 56.63
C ASN A 11 -16.40 -14.25 55.58
N ASP A 12 -15.15 -13.81 55.79
CA ASP A 12 -13.94 -14.60 55.52
C ASP A 12 -13.74 -15.63 56.65
N PRO A 13 -12.96 -16.71 56.42
CA PRO A 13 -11.70 -16.78 57.19
C PRO A 13 -10.49 -17.36 56.43
N LEU A 14 -9.38 -16.63 56.58
CA LEU A 14 -8.00 -17.03 56.97
C LEU A 14 -7.37 -18.41 56.62
N PHE A 15 -6.19 -18.30 55.98
CA PHE A 15 -4.85 -18.88 56.27
C PHE A 15 -4.55 -20.41 56.20
N ALA A 16 -3.73 -20.74 55.17
CA ALA A 16 -2.40 -21.45 55.20
C ALA A 16 -2.32 -22.95 55.60
N PRO A 17 -1.19 -23.69 55.38
CA PRO A 17 -0.06 -23.56 54.44
C PRO A 17 0.33 -24.89 53.69
N HIS A 18 1.34 -24.79 52.81
CA HIS A 18 2.33 -25.80 52.39
C HIS A 18 1.95 -27.29 52.20
N HIS A 19 2.20 -27.80 50.98
CA HIS A 19 3.02 -29.01 50.83
C HIS A 19 3.88 -28.97 49.56
N ARG A 20 5.20 -28.99 49.78
CA ARG A 20 6.22 -29.44 48.83
C ARG A 20 6.18 -30.96 48.78
N THR A 21 6.33 -31.53 47.58
CA THR A 21 6.91 -32.86 47.40
C THR A 21 7.90 -32.81 46.25
N ARG A 22 9.08 -33.36 46.55
CA ARG A 22 10.31 -33.45 45.76
C ARG A 22 10.62 -34.95 45.59
N GLN A 23 11.48 -35.26 44.61
CA GLN A 23 12.22 -36.53 44.36
C GLN A 23 11.46 -37.59 43.57
N HIS A 24 12.06 -38.30 42.60
CA HIS A 24 13.44 -38.79 42.42
C HIS A 24 14.07 -38.30 41.09
N GLN A 25 15.34 -37.93 40.90
CA GLN A 25 16.67 -38.48 41.24
C GLN A 25 16.97 -39.87 40.65
N CYS A 26 17.71 -39.90 39.52
CA CYS A 26 18.72 -40.90 39.23
C CYS A 26 20.01 -40.18 38.78
N ILE A 27 21.10 -40.50 39.47
CA ILE A 27 22.48 -40.02 39.27
C ILE A 27 23.27 -41.18 38.63
N GLN A 28 23.91 -40.90 37.48
CA GLN A 28 25.31 -41.19 37.02
C GLN A 28 26.02 -42.53 37.33
N PRO A 29 27.05 -42.97 36.55
CA PRO A 29 28.29 -42.22 36.20
C PRO A 29 28.80 -42.49 34.76
N ASN A 30 29.93 -42.01 34.25
CA ASN A 30 30.80 -40.82 34.35
C ASN A 30 31.98 -41.10 33.38
N ASN A 31 32.83 -40.09 33.13
CA ASN A 31 34.16 -40.11 32.50
C ASN A 31 34.21 -39.69 31.02
N HIS A 32 35.06 -38.75 30.58
CA HIS A 32 35.96 -37.79 31.24
C HIS A 32 36.46 -36.75 30.20
N ALA A 33 36.65 -35.51 30.67
CA ALA A 33 37.64 -34.46 30.27
C ALA A 33 37.74 -34.04 28.77
N VAL A 34 37.43 -32.82 28.32
CA VAL A 34 37.88 -31.45 28.68
C VAL A 34 39.40 -31.24 28.58
N THR A 35 39.83 -30.46 27.57
CA THR A 35 40.63 -29.22 27.76
C THR A 35 40.69 -28.35 26.49
N CYS A 36 40.72 -27.05 26.73
CA CYS A 36 40.70 -25.92 25.80
C CYS A 36 42.09 -25.56 25.26
N ALA A 37 42.16 -24.85 24.12
CA ALA A 37 43.09 -23.73 23.91
C ALA A 37 42.75 -22.91 22.63
N HIS A 38 42.75 -21.59 22.79
CA HIS A 38 42.78 -20.56 21.74
C HIS A 38 44.18 -20.46 21.10
N GLN A 39 44.29 -20.11 19.81
CA GLN A 39 44.87 -18.84 19.30
C GLN A 39 45.24 -18.89 17.81
N ASN A 40 45.37 -17.68 17.26
CA ASN A 40 45.36 -17.21 15.88
C ASN A 40 46.56 -17.58 14.98
N HIS A 41 46.36 -17.26 13.70
CA HIS A 41 47.32 -16.78 12.66
C HIS A 41 47.75 -17.77 11.57
N SER A 42 47.29 -17.47 10.33
CA SER A 42 48.03 -17.70 9.06
C SER A 42 49.33 -16.86 9.02
N PRO A 43 50.26 -16.95 8.02
CA PRO A 43 50.21 -17.69 6.75
C PRO A 43 51.56 -18.36 6.32
N LYS A 44 51.56 -18.92 5.10
CA LYS A 44 52.67 -19.13 4.12
C LYS A 44 53.14 -20.57 3.87
N LEU A 45 52.73 -21.05 2.68
CA LEU A 45 53.56 -21.57 1.57
C LEU A 45 54.93 -22.19 1.92
N VAL A 46 55.11 -23.48 1.60
CA VAL A 46 56.16 -23.98 0.69
C VAL A 46 55.67 -25.29 0.05
N ALA A 47 55.88 -25.40 -1.26
CA ALA A 47 55.59 -26.54 -2.10
C ALA A 47 56.65 -27.65 -1.94
N ASN A 48 56.26 -28.90 -2.21
CA ASN A 48 57.12 -29.82 -2.96
C ASN A 48 56.27 -30.92 -3.62
N ASP A 49 56.46 -31.02 -4.93
CA ASP A 49 55.94 -32.03 -5.85
C ASP A 49 56.50 -33.42 -5.56
N PHE A 50 55.72 -34.46 -5.88
CA PHE A 50 56.19 -35.63 -6.64
C PHE A 50 54.98 -36.40 -7.25
N THR A 51 54.76 -36.13 -8.53
CA THR A 51 54.29 -36.98 -9.67
C THR A 51 53.67 -38.37 -9.45
N SER A 52 52.52 -38.66 -10.09
CA SER A 52 52.35 -39.59 -11.27
C SER A 52 50.84 -39.75 -11.66
N PRO A 53 50.41 -40.39 -12.77
CA PRO A 53 49.79 -39.69 -13.91
C PRO A 53 48.40 -40.23 -14.36
N ASN A 54 47.82 -39.59 -15.39
CA ASN A 54 46.73 -40.03 -16.30
C ASN A 54 45.29 -39.52 -16.06
N ALA A 55 44.95 -38.38 -16.69
CA ALA A 55 43.64 -38.12 -17.33
C ALA A 55 43.75 -36.91 -18.32
N PRO A 56 43.17 -36.97 -19.54
CA PRO A 56 43.29 -35.90 -20.54
C PRO A 56 42.22 -34.79 -20.39
N PRO A 57 42.44 -33.57 -20.92
CA PRO A 57 41.58 -32.41 -20.65
C PRO A 57 40.43 -32.28 -21.67
N VAL A 58 39.19 -32.46 -21.20
CA VAL A 58 37.96 -32.17 -21.95
C VAL A 58 37.61 -30.70 -21.77
N LEU A 59 38.26 -29.81 -22.51
CA LEU A 59 37.92 -28.38 -22.56
C LEU A 59 38.03 -27.70 -23.93
N PRO A 60 38.73 -28.22 -24.97
CA PRO A 60 38.71 -27.56 -26.29
C PRO A 60 37.58 -28.07 -27.23
N ALA A 61 36.92 -29.20 -26.91
CA ALA A 61 35.91 -29.81 -27.80
C ALA A 61 34.53 -29.10 -27.77
N PHE A 62 34.19 -28.41 -26.67
CA PHE A 62 32.90 -27.72 -26.55
C PHE A 62 32.86 -26.37 -27.30
N VAL A 63 34.01 -25.71 -27.45
CA VAL A 63 34.11 -24.41 -28.14
C VAL A 63 34.02 -24.60 -29.67
N ALA A 64 34.53 -25.72 -30.19
CA ALA A 64 34.43 -26.05 -31.62
C ALA A 64 32.99 -26.41 -32.05
N LEU A 65 32.20 -27.05 -31.17
CA LEU A 65 30.81 -27.43 -31.48
C LEU A 65 29.88 -26.20 -31.56
N LEU A 66 30.14 -25.16 -30.76
CA LEU A 66 29.38 -23.90 -30.79
C LEU A 66 29.68 -23.06 -32.04
N LEU A 67 30.89 -23.15 -32.60
CA LEU A 67 31.29 -22.42 -33.81
C LEU A 67 30.83 -23.10 -35.12
N LEU A 68 30.51 -24.40 -35.08
CA LEU A 68 29.98 -25.15 -36.23
C LEU A 68 28.45 -25.08 -36.38
N LEU A 69 27.73 -24.65 -35.33
CA LEU A 69 26.28 -24.40 -35.38
C LEU A 69 25.93 -23.00 -35.90
N SER A 70 26.92 -22.10 -36.02
CA SER A 70 26.75 -20.74 -36.56
C SER A 70 26.91 -20.64 -38.10
N SER A 71 27.18 -21.74 -38.80
CA SER A 71 27.54 -21.72 -40.23
C SER A 71 26.59 -22.50 -41.16
N ILE A 72 25.37 -22.84 -40.72
CA ILE A 72 24.36 -23.44 -41.60
C ILE A 72 23.10 -22.57 -41.61
N THR A 73 23.04 -21.62 -42.54
CA THR A 73 21.80 -20.99 -42.98
C THR A 73 21.12 -21.87 -44.03
N PRO A 74 19.83 -22.21 -43.89
CA PRO A 74 18.96 -22.42 -45.03
C PRO A 74 18.18 -21.13 -45.29
N THR A 75 18.38 -20.57 -46.47
CA THR A 75 17.50 -19.60 -47.09
C THR A 75 16.11 -20.22 -47.32
N ALA A 76 15.08 -19.37 -47.21
CA ALA A 76 13.69 -19.57 -47.65
C ALA A 76 12.74 -20.37 -46.74
N LEU A 77 12.07 -19.65 -45.85
CA LEU A 77 10.59 -19.59 -45.79
C LEU A 77 10.20 -18.30 -45.06
N CYS A 78 10.29 -17.20 -45.81
CA CYS A 78 9.80 -15.90 -45.38
C CYS A 78 8.26 -15.94 -45.48
N HIS A 79 7.58 -16.42 -44.44
CA HIS A 79 6.19 -16.04 -44.25
C HIS A 79 6.17 -14.60 -43.75
N THR A 80 5.85 -13.69 -44.67
CA THR A 80 5.55 -12.29 -44.40
C THR A 80 4.34 -12.21 -43.48
N LEU A 81 4.57 -12.18 -42.17
CA LEU A 81 3.65 -11.53 -41.26
C LEU A 81 3.64 -10.04 -41.64
N HIS A 82 2.64 -9.66 -42.45
CA HIS A 82 2.26 -8.28 -42.70
C HIS A 82 1.74 -7.66 -41.39
N GLY A 83 2.66 -7.41 -40.45
CA GLY A 83 2.48 -6.44 -39.39
C GLY A 83 2.93 -5.10 -39.95
N ASN A 84 1.99 -4.28 -40.39
CA ASN A 84 2.25 -2.95 -40.95
C ASN A 84 2.66 -1.97 -39.84
N HIS A 85 3.79 -2.21 -39.16
CA HIS A 85 4.41 -1.24 -38.27
C HIS A 85 5.30 -0.33 -39.10
N SER A 86 4.69 0.59 -39.84
CA SER A 86 5.41 1.76 -40.35
C SER A 86 5.96 2.52 -39.14
N PHE A 87 7.24 2.33 -38.85
CA PHE A 87 7.97 3.22 -37.95
C PHE A 87 7.87 4.63 -38.54
N ARG A 88 7.25 5.56 -37.80
CA ARG A 88 7.09 6.95 -38.22
C ARG A 88 7.99 7.82 -37.33
N PRO A 89 9.29 7.97 -37.65
CA PRO A 89 10.27 8.65 -36.80
C PRO A 89 9.81 10.03 -36.33
N VAL A 90 9.14 10.79 -37.20
CA VAL A 90 8.62 12.13 -36.88
C VAL A 90 7.52 12.07 -35.81
N HIS A 91 6.63 11.07 -35.87
CA HIS A 91 5.54 10.93 -34.91
C HIS A 91 6.07 10.53 -33.52
N GLU A 92 7.02 9.59 -33.47
CA GLU A 92 7.67 9.20 -32.20
C GLU A 92 8.46 10.36 -31.61
N LEU A 93 9.21 11.12 -32.42
CA LEU A 93 9.92 12.32 -31.96
C LEU A 93 8.95 13.36 -31.36
N LEU A 94 7.81 13.61 -32.02
CA LEU A 94 6.79 14.54 -31.51
C LEU A 94 6.16 14.03 -30.21
N LYS A 95 5.91 12.72 -30.09
CA LYS A 95 5.41 12.09 -28.87
C LYS A 95 6.40 12.30 -27.72
N LEU A 96 7.69 11.99 -27.93
CA LEU A 96 8.74 12.18 -26.93
C LEU A 96 8.90 13.65 -26.51
N ARG A 97 8.80 14.60 -27.44
CA ARG A 97 8.80 16.04 -27.11
C ARG A 97 7.63 16.42 -26.19
N ARG A 98 6.42 15.89 -26.45
CA ARG A 98 5.26 16.12 -25.59
C ARG A 98 5.43 15.50 -24.20
N VAL A 99 6.01 14.29 -24.13
CA VAL A 99 6.30 13.63 -22.85
C VAL A 99 7.30 14.46 -22.04
N ARG A 100 8.42 14.87 -22.63
CA ARG A 100 9.41 15.73 -21.94
C ARG A 100 8.83 17.06 -21.47
N ALA A 101 8.03 17.72 -22.31
CA ALA A 101 7.35 18.96 -21.93
C ALA A 101 6.37 18.74 -20.76
N HIS A 102 5.69 17.59 -20.71
CA HIS A 102 4.83 17.23 -19.60
C HIS A 102 5.62 16.95 -18.31
N LEU A 103 6.70 16.18 -18.39
CA LEU A 103 7.58 15.88 -17.26
C LEU A 103 8.16 17.16 -16.63
N ASN A 104 8.64 18.09 -17.47
CA ASN A 104 9.15 19.39 -17.01
C ASN A 104 8.08 20.23 -16.29
N LYS A 105 6.80 19.97 -16.54
CA LYS A 105 5.69 20.66 -15.87
C LYS A 105 5.36 20.03 -14.51
N ILE A 106 5.35 18.69 -14.42
CA ILE A 106 4.88 17.99 -13.21
C ILE A 106 5.98 17.71 -12.20
N ASN A 107 7.22 17.44 -12.65
CA ASN A 107 8.35 17.23 -11.76
C ASN A 107 8.88 18.58 -11.29
N LYS A 108 8.91 18.79 -9.98
CA LYS A 108 9.37 20.03 -9.36
C LYS A 108 10.89 20.00 -9.15
N PRO A 109 11.56 21.16 -9.14
CA PRO A 109 12.97 21.24 -8.77
C PRO A 109 13.20 20.64 -7.37
N ALA A 110 14.15 19.70 -7.30
CA ALA A 110 14.52 19.03 -6.06
C ALA A 110 15.74 19.71 -5.44
N VAL A 111 15.75 19.87 -4.10
CA VAL A 111 16.96 20.28 -3.38
C VAL A 111 17.88 19.10 -3.05
N LYS A 112 17.31 17.89 -3.02
CA LYS A 112 17.98 16.61 -2.81
C LYS A 112 17.16 15.53 -3.53
N THR A 113 17.84 14.57 -4.14
CA THR A 113 17.20 13.36 -4.69
C THR A 113 17.77 12.15 -3.95
N ILE A 114 16.89 11.27 -3.47
CA ILE A 114 17.25 10.00 -2.82
C ILE A 114 16.88 8.88 -3.78
N GLN A 115 17.80 7.95 -4.00
CA GLN A 115 17.53 6.75 -4.78
C GLN A 115 17.17 5.60 -3.85
N SER A 116 15.97 5.07 -4.02
CA SER A 116 15.46 3.91 -3.29
C SER A 116 16.00 2.61 -3.88
N SER A 117 16.03 1.54 -3.08
CA SER A 117 16.53 0.22 -3.50
C SER A 117 15.71 -0.43 -4.60
N ASP A 118 14.45 -0.03 -4.77
CA ASP A 118 13.55 -0.47 -5.85
C ASP A 118 13.72 0.35 -7.14
N GLY A 119 14.65 1.31 -7.17
CA GLY A 119 14.93 2.14 -8.33
C GLY A 119 14.15 3.45 -8.38
N ASP A 120 13.20 3.67 -7.46
CA ASP A 120 12.50 4.95 -7.35
C ASP A 120 13.48 6.10 -7.05
N LEU A 121 13.21 7.26 -7.64
CA LEU A 121 13.86 8.52 -7.26
C LEU A 121 12.87 9.35 -6.45
N ILE A 122 13.26 9.70 -5.22
CA ILE A 122 12.47 10.55 -4.33
C ILE A 122 13.10 11.95 -4.33
N ASP A 123 12.38 12.90 -4.89
CA ASP A 123 12.77 14.30 -4.92
C ASP A 123 12.27 15.03 -3.68
N CYS A 124 13.19 15.55 -2.89
CA CYS A 124 12.87 16.46 -1.79
C CYS A 124 12.62 17.84 -2.38
N VAL A 125 11.35 18.23 -2.45
CA VAL A 125 10.89 19.50 -3.04
C VAL A 125 10.58 20.48 -1.92
N LEU A 126 10.97 21.75 -2.07
CA LEU A 126 10.60 22.78 -1.09
C LEU A 126 9.08 22.79 -0.89
N SER A 127 8.64 22.77 0.37
CA SER A 127 7.23 22.59 0.73
C SER A 127 6.30 23.58 0.04
N HIS A 128 6.71 24.83 -0.15
CA HIS A 128 5.94 25.88 -0.84
C HIS A 128 6.01 25.83 -2.39
N GLN A 129 6.78 24.90 -2.96
CA GLN A 129 6.94 24.69 -4.41
C GLN A 129 6.33 23.37 -4.90
N GLN A 130 5.72 22.60 -3.99
CA GLN A 130 5.09 21.31 -4.30
C GLN A 130 3.95 21.45 -5.32
N PRO A 131 3.57 20.35 -6.02
CA PRO A 131 2.55 20.37 -7.08
C PRO A 131 1.20 20.97 -6.67
N ALA A 132 0.82 20.89 -5.40
CA ALA A 132 -0.42 21.47 -4.87
C ALA A 132 -0.63 22.94 -5.29
N PHE A 133 0.43 23.73 -5.30
CA PHE A 133 0.38 25.18 -5.53
C PHE A 133 0.34 25.59 -7.00
N ASP A 134 0.33 24.62 -7.92
CA ASP A 134 -0.02 24.87 -9.32
C ASP A 134 -1.53 25.13 -9.48
N HIS A 135 -2.35 24.70 -8.51
CA HIS A 135 -3.78 24.98 -8.50
C HIS A 135 -4.02 26.49 -8.34
N PRO A 136 -4.84 27.14 -9.20
CA PRO A 136 -5.10 28.58 -9.12
C PRO A 136 -5.55 29.03 -7.73
N ASP A 137 -6.47 28.28 -7.11
CA ASP A 137 -7.04 28.64 -5.80
C ASP A 137 -6.10 28.40 -4.62
N LEU A 138 -4.98 27.69 -4.81
CA LEU A 138 -4.02 27.37 -3.75
C LEU A 138 -2.71 28.16 -3.90
N ARG A 139 -2.50 28.82 -5.05
CA ARG A 139 -1.25 29.50 -5.36
C ARG A 139 -0.91 30.57 -4.31
N GLY A 140 0.35 30.55 -3.85
CA GLY A 140 0.87 31.52 -2.87
C GLY A 140 0.48 31.22 -1.42
N GLN A 141 -0.31 30.18 -1.16
CA GLN A 141 -0.57 29.71 0.19
C GLN A 141 0.62 28.93 0.76
N LYS A 142 0.68 28.84 2.08
CA LYS A 142 1.64 27.99 2.80
C LYS A 142 0.89 26.81 3.44
N PRO A 143 1.56 25.67 3.64
CA PRO A 143 0.99 24.58 4.43
C PRO A 143 0.54 25.10 5.82
N LEU A 144 -0.58 24.57 6.31
CA LEU A 144 -1.14 24.95 7.61
C LEU A 144 -0.41 24.25 8.75
N ASP A 145 -0.56 24.83 9.94
CA ASP A 145 -0.17 24.16 11.18
C ASP A 145 -0.98 22.86 11.41
N PRO A 146 -0.43 21.90 12.15
CA PRO A 146 -1.13 20.67 12.54
C PRO A 146 -2.54 20.92 13.10
N PRO A 147 -3.56 20.16 12.67
CA PRO A 147 -4.93 20.30 13.15
C PRO A 147 -5.11 19.64 14.53
N GLU A 148 -6.25 19.91 15.16
CA GLU A 148 -6.69 19.14 16.32
C GLU A 148 -7.08 17.72 15.89
N ARG A 149 -6.59 16.71 16.62
CA ARG A 149 -6.94 15.30 16.38
C ARG A 149 -8.29 14.95 17.03
N PRO A 150 -9.03 13.97 16.48
CA PRO A 150 -10.25 13.51 17.12
C PRO A 150 -10.03 13.02 18.55
N LYS A 151 -10.98 13.34 19.46
CA LYS A 151 -10.98 12.85 20.84
C LYS A 151 -11.05 11.31 20.84
N GLY A 152 -10.34 10.68 21.78
CA GLY A 152 -10.21 9.21 21.82
C GLY A 152 -9.17 8.64 20.87
N ASN A 153 -8.47 9.48 20.07
CA ASN A 153 -7.26 9.06 19.39
C ASN A 153 -6.11 8.96 20.40
N HIS A 154 -6.08 7.88 21.18
CA HIS A 154 -4.95 7.55 22.03
C HIS A 154 -3.77 7.13 21.15
N THR A 155 -2.95 8.08 20.73
CA THR A 155 -1.53 7.77 20.47
C THR A 155 -0.99 7.37 21.84
N ASN A 156 -0.76 6.08 22.08
CA ASN A 156 -0.11 5.64 23.32
C ASN A 156 1.15 6.49 23.49
N GLY A 157 1.09 7.43 24.44
CA GLY A 157 2.27 8.14 24.90
C GLY A 157 3.31 7.09 25.26
N GLU A 158 4.51 7.26 24.74
CA GLU A 158 5.68 6.48 25.16
C GLU A 158 5.73 4.98 24.78
N THR A 159 5.07 4.53 23.72
CA THR A 159 5.62 3.37 22.99
C THR A 159 6.73 3.88 22.09
N LYS A 160 7.98 3.61 22.48
CA LYS A 160 9.26 3.97 21.82
C LYS A 160 9.09 4.44 20.37
N ARG A 161 9.69 5.60 20.05
CA ARG A 161 10.09 6.02 18.70
C ARG A 161 11.03 4.98 18.08
N VAL A 162 10.55 3.77 17.82
CA VAL A 162 11.14 2.93 16.79
C VAL A 162 10.81 3.72 15.53
N SER A 163 11.83 4.26 14.89
CA SER A 163 11.72 4.78 13.54
C SER A 163 11.35 3.58 12.67
N GLU A 164 10.06 3.24 12.66
CA GLU A 164 9.55 2.24 11.74
C GLU A 164 9.57 2.92 10.38
N SER A 165 10.62 2.62 9.61
CA SER A 165 10.61 2.88 8.18
C SER A 165 9.44 2.11 7.59
N PHE A 166 8.47 2.84 7.04
CA PHE A 166 7.29 2.27 6.39
C PHE A 166 7.49 2.15 4.88
N GLN A 167 8.60 2.68 4.34
CA GLN A 167 8.82 2.80 2.91
C GLN A 167 10.27 2.49 2.54
N LEU A 168 10.48 1.78 1.43
CA LEU A 168 11.82 1.31 1.02
C LEU A 168 12.85 2.44 0.87
N TRP A 169 12.42 3.63 0.44
CA TRP A 169 13.33 4.75 0.20
C TRP A 169 13.98 5.29 1.48
N SER A 170 13.41 5.04 2.65
CA SER A 170 13.95 5.43 3.95
C SER A 170 14.73 4.31 4.65
N ASP A 171 14.80 3.10 4.09
CA ASP A 171 15.48 1.95 4.72
C ASP A 171 17.00 2.13 4.82
N SER A 172 17.60 2.98 3.96
CA SER A 172 19.01 3.36 4.03
C SER A 172 19.34 4.35 5.15
N GLY A 173 18.31 4.91 5.82
CA GLY A 173 18.45 6.01 6.78
C GLY A 173 18.56 7.39 6.14
N GLU A 174 18.43 7.49 4.81
CA GLU A 174 18.33 8.77 4.11
C GLU A 174 16.99 9.44 4.37
N GLU A 175 17.03 10.75 4.62
CA GLU A 175 15.83 11.56 4.88
C GLU A 175 15.84 12.84 4.03
N CYS A 176 14.63 13.37 3.76
CA CYS A 176 14.48 14.68 3.15
C CYS A 176 14.71 15.79 4.17
N PRO A 177 15.41 16.90 3.82
CA PRO A 177 15.65 18.01 4.73
C PRO A 177 14.36 18.63 5.27
N GLU A 178 14.42 19.25 6.46
CA GLU A 178 13.31 20.04 6.99
C GLU A 178 12.89 21.14 6.02
N GLY A 179 11.58 21.45 5.99
CA GLY A 179 11.00 22.41 5.05
C GLY A 179 10.78 21.88 3.63
N THR A 180 11.11 20.61 3.36
CA THR A 180 10.84 19.93 2.08
C THR A 180 9.78 18.83 2.23
N VAL A 181 9.25 18.35 1.11
CA VAL A 181 8.35 17.20 1.02
C VAL A 181 8.92 16.19 0.02
N PRO A 182 9.00 14.88 0.35
CA PRO A 182 9.43 13.85 -0.58
C PRO A 182 8.35 13.59 -1.63
N ILE A 183 8.73 13.64 -2.90
CA ILE A 183 7.86 13.36 -4.05
C ILE A 183 8.52 12.30 -4.92
N ARG A 184 7.82 11.20 -5.20
CA ARG A 184 8.30 10.21 -6.17
C ARG A 184 8.35 10.86 -7.56
N ARG A 185 9.53 10.91 -8.17
CA ARG A 185 9.73 11.45 -9.50
C ARG A 185 8.93 10.64 -10.52
N THR A 186 8.21 11.33 -11.41
CA THR A 186 7.58 10.67 -12.56
C THR A 186 8.60 10.52 -13.69
N THR A 187 8.71 9.34 -14.29
CA THR A 187 9.67 9.07 -15.38
C THR A 187 9.01 9.09 -16.76
N GLU A 188 9.84 9.02 -17.81
CA GLU A 188 9.35 8.90 -19.18
C GLU A 188 8.55 7.60 -19.37
N GLU A 189 9.02 6.51 -18.79
CA GLU A 189 8.38 5.19 -18.82
C GLU A 189 7.00 5.24 -18.16
N ASP A 190 6.85 5.97 -17.05
CA ASP A 190 5.55 6.17 -16.39
C ASP A 190 4.51 6.78 -17.33
N ILE A 191 4.91 7.80 -18.08
CA ILE A 191 4.03 8.47 -19.04
C ILE A 191 3.74 7.59 -20.25
N LEU A 192 4.72 6.81 -20.70
CA LEU A 192 4.58 5.94 -21.88
C LEU A 192 3.67 4.73 -21.62
N ARG A 193 3.57 4.24 -20.38
CA ARG A 193 2.60 3.19 -19.98
C ARG A 193 1.15 3.70 -19.94
N ALA A 194 0.96 5.00 -19.75
CA ALA A 194 -0.36 5.58 -19.69
C ALA A 194 -1.00 5.71 -21.08
N SER A 195 -2.30 5.46 -21.17
CA SER A 195 -3.06 5.58 -22.42
C SER A 195 -3.11 7.00 -22.99
N SER A 196 -2.87 8.02 -22.17
CA SER A 196 -2.91 9.42 -22.58
C SER A 196 -2.13 10.31 -21.62
N ILE A 197 -1.21 11.12 -22.15
CA ILE A 197 -0.48 12.16 -21.40
C ILE A 197 -1.46 13.11 -20.71
N ARG A 198 -2.56 13.49 -21.39
CA ARG A 198 -3.57 14.42 -20.84
C ARG A 198 -4.34 13.84 -19.65
N ARG A 199 -4.44 12.51 -19.56
CA ARG A 199 -5.16 11.81 -18.49
C ARG A 199 -4.23 11.07 -17.54
N PHE A 200 -2.92 11.30 -17.62
CA PHE A 200 -1.97 10.70 -16.70
C PHE A 200 -2.36 11.01 -15.25
N GLY A 201 -2.28 10.01 -14.38
CA GLY A 201 -2.71 10.09 -12.99
C GLY A 201 -4.23 10.11 -12.75
N ARG A 202 -5.09 10.00 -13.78
CA ARG A 202 -6.56 9.97 -13.60
C ARG A 202 -7.14 8.58 -13.85
N LYS A 203 -8.17 8.19 -13.09
CA LYS A 203 -8.91 6.94 -13.35
C LYS A 203 -9.64 7.00 -14.71
N PRO A 204 -9.84 5.87 -15.42
CA PRO A 204 -10.57 5.82 -16.68
C PRO A 204 -12.05 6.26 -16.54
N ARG A 205 -12.59 6.85 -17.60
CA ARG A 205 -13.98 7.36 -17.64
C ARG A 205 -15.02 6.24 -17.79
N HIS A 206 -15.14 5.29 -16.88
CA HIS A 206 -16.30 4.35 -16.82
C HIS A 206 -16.43 3.68 -15.43
N VAL A 207 -16.07 4.36 -14.33
CA VAL A 207 -16.36 3.84 -12.97
C VAL A 207 -17.85 4.02 -12.67
N ARG A 208 -18.69 3.16 -13.24
CA ARG A 208 -20.09 2.99 -12.83
C ARG A 208 -20.16 1.84 -11.82
N ARG A 209 -20.88 2.09 -10.71
CA ARG A 209 -21.05 1.16 -9.59
C ARG A 209 -21.90 -0.07 -9.96
N ASP A 210 -22.71 0.00 -11.02
CA ASP A 210 -23.48 -1.15 -11.46
C ASP A 210 -22.57 -2.20 -12.12
N SER A 211 -22.16 -3.15 -11.29
CA SER A 211 -22.05 -4.59 -11.52
C SER A 211 -21.73 -5.04 -12.95
N SER A 212 -20.58 -5.70 -13.10
CA SER A 212 -20.05 -6.38 -14.30
C SER A 212 -19.57 -5.51 -15.47
N ALA A 213 -20.12 -4.32 -15.69
CA ALA A 213 -19.79 -3.54 -16.90
C ALA A 213 -18.53 -2.66 -16.78
N SER A 214 -18.10 -2.30 -15.57
CA SER A 214 -16.90 -1.48 -15.36
C SER A 214 -15.62 -2.30 -15.26
N GLY A 215 -15.72 -3.62 -15.04
CA GLY A 215 -14.59 -4.50 -14.76
C GLY A 215 -14.05 -4.39 -13.34
N HIS A 216 -14.62 -3.57 -12.47
CA HIS A 216 -14.19 -3.46 -11.07
C HIS A 216 -14.96 -4.43 -10.17
N GLU A 217 -14.26 -5.06 -9.22
CA GLU A 217 -14.87 -5.97 -8.26
C GLU A 217 -14.41 -5.66 -6.84
N HIS A 218 -15.35 -5.67 -5.90
CA HIS A 218 -15.13 -5.18 -4.54
C HIS A 218 -15.40 -6.25 -3.49
N ALA A 219 -14.68 -6.17 -2.39
CA ALA A 219 -15.02 -6.82 -1.12
C ALA A 219 -14.84 -5.79 0.01
N VAL A 220 -15.96 -5.22 0.47
CA VAL A 220 -15.97 -4.02 1.32
C VAL A 220 -16.93 -4.14 2.50
N VAL A 221 -16.55 -3.46 3.59
CA VAL A 221 -17.43 -3.06 4.69
C VAL A 221 -17.73 -1.58 4.54
N PHE A 222 -18.98 -1.16 4.76
CA PHE A 222 -19.36 0.23 4.70
C PHE A 222 -20.40 0.62 5.76
N VAL A 223 -20.43 1.91 6.05
CA VAL A 223 -21.48 2.58 6.84
C VAL A 223 -22.03 3.75 6.05
N ASN A 224 -23.33 3.96 6.12
CA ASN A 224 -24.06 5.03 5.45
C ASN A 224 -25.31 5.42 6.24
N GLY A 225 -25.93 6.55 5.86
CA GLY A 225 -27.19 7.02 6.46
C GLY A 225 -27.01 8.03 7.60
N GLU A 226 -25.77 8.31 8.01
CA GLU A 226 -25.42 9.37 8.96
C GLU A 226 -24.44 10.38 8.34
N GLN A 227 -24.04 11.39 9.12
CA GLN A 227 -23.00 12.35 8.76
C GLN A 227 -21.67 11.87 9.34
N TYR A 228 -20.67 11.67 8.47
CA TYR A 228 -19.34 11.23 8.89
C TYR A 228 -18.31 12.33 8.64
N TYR A 229 -17.45 12.56 9.61
CA TYR A 229 -16.39 13.56 9.57
C TYR A 229 -15.01 12.93 9.47
N GLY A 230 -14.94 11.61 9.28
CA GLY A 230 -13.68 10.90 9.14
C GLY A 230 -13.81 9.40 9.32
N ALA A 231 -12.70 8.71 9.10
CA ALA A 231 -12.56 7.28 9.13
C ALA A 231 -11.14 6.90 9.55
N LYS A 232 -11.00 5.84 10.35
CA LYS A 232 -9.71 5.29 10.78
C LYS A 232 -9.74 3.77 10.70
N ALA A 233 -8.64 3.17 10.26
CA ALA A 233 -8.42 1.74 10.34
C ALA A 233 -6.92 1.37 10.30
N GLY A 234 -6.58 0.21 10.85
CA GLY A 234 -5.35 -0.51 10.53
C GLY A 234 -5.57 -1.41 9.31
N ILE A 235 -4.74 -1.26 8.28
CA ILE A 235 -4.87 -1.92 6.98
C ILE A 235 -3.70 -2.87 6.76
N ASN A 236 -3.97 -4.16 6.66
CA ASN A 236 -2.95 -5.16 6.44
C ASN A 236 -2.36 -5.06 5.03
N VAL A 237 -1.02 -5.06 4.92
CA VAL A 237 -0.30 -4.87 3.66
C VAL A 237 0.19 -6.20 3.10
N TRP A 238 -0.16 -6.46 1.83
CA TRP A 238 0.24 -7.65 1.07
C TRP A 238 0.80 -7.25 -0.29
N SER A 239 1.37 -8.21 -1.01
CA SER A 239 1.84 -8.04 -2.39
C SER A 239 1.05 -8.99 -3.30
N PRO A 240 -0.24 -8.73 -3.54
CA PRO A 240 -1.07 -9.57 -4.41
C PRO A 240 -0.47 -9.64 -5.81
N ARG A 241 -0.56 -10.81 -6.43
CA ARG A 241 -0.24 -10.96 -7.85
C ARG A 241 -1.35 -10.32 -8.69
N VAL A 242 -0.96 -9.39 -9.57
CA VAL A 242 -1.81 -8.84 -10.63
C VAL A 242 -1.51 -9.59 -11.93
N THR A 243 -2.54 -10.02 -12.66
CA THR A 243 -2.40 -10.90 -13.83
C THR A 243 -2.05 -10.14 -15.11
N ASP A 244 -2.61 -8.96 -15.27
CA ASP A 244 -2.50 -8.13 -16.46
C ASP A 244 -1.94 -6.74 -16.09
N GLU A 245 -1.14 -6.14 -16.97
CA GLU A 245 -0.50 -4.85 -16.71
C GLU A 245 -1.52 -3.70 -16.54
N PHE A 246 -2.71 -3.84 -17.12
CA PHE A 246 -3.81 -2.87 -17.02
C PHE A 246 -4.75 -3.12 -15.85
N GLU A 247 -4.49 -4.15 -15.04
CA GLU A 247 -5.22 -4.43 -13.82
C GLU A 247 -4.53 -3.82 -12.59
N PHE A 248 -5.25 -3.76 -11.49
CA PHE A 248 -4.69 -3.43 -10.19
C PHE A 248 -5.40 -4.22 -9.09
N SER A 249 -4.77 -4.23 -7.92
CA SER A 249 -5.37 -4.70 -6.67
C SER A 249 -5.04 -3.70 -5.56
N LEU A 250 -6.05 -3.26 -4.82
CA LEU A 250 -5.88 -2.25 -3.78
C LEU A 250 -6.59 -2.62 -2.49
N SER A 251 -6.24 -1.89 -1.43
CA SER A 251 -6.95 -1.91 -0.15
C SER A 251 -6.93 -0.52 0.45
N GLN A 252 -8.11 0.03 0.72
CA GLN A 252 -8.23 1.44 1.06
C GLN A 252 -9.43 1.79 1.95
N ILE A 253 -9.42 3.05 2.39
CA ILE A 253 -10.54 3.75 2.99
C ILE A 253 -11.13 4.70 1.93
N TRP A 254 -12.44 4.68 1.74
CA TRP A 254 -13.18 5.67 0.95
C TRP A 254 -14.01 6.56 1.87
N VAL A 255 -13.86 7.88 1.73
CA VAL A 255 -14.73 8.89 2.33
C VAL A 255 -15.54 9.52 1.21
N ILE A 256 -16.87 9.35 1.26
CA ILE A 256 -17.75 9.56 0.09
C ILE A 256 -18.91 10.49 0.44
N ALA A 257 -19.21 11.43 -0.46
CA ALA A 257 -20.44 12.23 -0.44
C ALA A 257 -20.98 12.50 -1.85
N GLY A 258 -22.27 12.79 -1.98
CA GLY A 258 -22.94 13.01 -3.26
C GLY A 258 -23.44 11.71 -3.92
N SER A 259 -23.79 11.79 -5.21
CA SER A 259 -24.43 10.69 -5.94
C SER A 259 -23.53 10.08 -7.02
N PHE A 260 -23.48 8.75 -7.05
CA PHE A 260 -22.78 8.01 -8.11
C PHE A 260 -23.30 8.40 -9.51
N GLY A 261 -22.38 8.55 -10.46
CA GLY A 261 -22.70 8.89 -11.85
C GLY A 261 -23.16 10.33 -12.10
N LYS A 262 -23.19 11.19 -11.07
CA LYS A 262 -23.53 12.61 -11.17
C LYS A 262 -22.42 13.47 -10.58
N ASP A 263 -22.42 13.65 -9.26
CA ASP A 263 -21.68 14.68 -8.53
C ASP A 263 -20.89 14.12 -7.34
N LEU A 264 -20.57 12.82 -7.39
CA LEU A 264 -19.82 12.11 -6.35
C LEU A 264 -18.49 12.80 -6.03
N ASN A 265 -18.25 13.03 -4.75
CA ASN A 265 -16.98 13.42 -4.18
C ASN A 265 -16.38 12.21 -3.45
N THR A 266 -15.10 11.92 -3.71
CA THR A 266 -14.37 10.89 -2.95
C THR A 266 -13.02 11.40 -2.48
N ILE A 267 -12.62 10.95 -1.30
CA ILE A 267 -11.25 10.96 -0.82
C ILE A 267 -10.89 9.50 -0.49
N GLU A 268 -9.74 9.07 -0.98
CA GLU A 268 -9.30 7.68 -0.97
C GLU A 268 -7.85 7.62 -0.49
N ALA A 269 -7.56 6.74 0.46
CA ALA A 269 -6.18 6.46 0.89
C ALA A 269 -6.00 5.00 1.29
N GLY A 270 -4.87 4.41 0.91
CA GLY A 270 -4.62 2.99 1.10
C GLY A 270 -3.29 2.56 0.51
N TRP A 271 -3.18 1.26 0.19
CA TRP A 271 -2.10 0.72 -0.62
C TRP A 271 -2.65 0.05 -1.87
N GLN A 272 -1.89 0.08 -2.97
CA GLN A 272 -2.26 -0.60 -4.20
C GLN A 272 -1.04 -1.20 -4.90
N VAL A 273 -1.26 -2.30 -5.63
CA VAL A 273 -0.36 -2.85 -6.63
C VAL A 273 -0.95 -2.51 -8.00
N SER A 274 -0.27 -1.64 -8.75
CA SER A 274 -0.73 -1.17 -10.06
C SER A 274 0.46 -1.07 -11.02
N PRO A 275 0.72 -2.12 -11.83
CA PRO A 275 1.81 -2.13 -12.80
C PRO A 275 1.69 -1.00 -13.82
N GLN A 276 0.47 -0.70 -14.30
CA GLN A 276 0.25 0.44 -15.20
C GLN A 276 0.77 1.76 -14.61
N LEU A 277 0.42 2.04 -13.34
CA LEU A 277 0.75 3.32 -12.73
C LEU A 277 2.23 3.40 -12.32
N TYR A 278 2.79 2.33 -11.77
CA TYR A 278 4.10 2.37 -11.10
C TYR A 278 5.22 1.63 -11.82
N GLY A 279 4.90 0.74 -12.76
CA GLY A 279 5.87 -0.04 -13.52
C GLY A 279 6.40 -1.27 -12.78
N ASP A 280 5.86 -1.57 -11.60
CA ASP A 280 6.25 -2.70 -10.77
C ASP A 280 5.05 -3.37 -10.09
N ASN A 281 5.34 -4.38 -9.27
CA ASN A 281 4.34 -5.11 -8.48
C ASN A 281 4.47 -4.85 -6.97
N ASN A 282 5.12 -3.74 -6.59
CA ASN A 282 5.27 -3.40 -5.18
C ASN A 282 3.97 -2.80 -4.64
N PRO A 283 3.54 -3.15 -3.41
CA PRO A 283 2.44 -2.46 -2.76
C PRO A 283 2.89 -1.04 -2.42
N ARG A 284 2.22 -0.05 -3.00
CA ARG A 284 2.60 1.36 -2.87
C ARG A 284 1.52 2.13 -2.12
N PHE A 285 1.94 2.95 -1.16
CA PHE A 285 1.04 3.86 -0.47
C PHE A 285 0.48 4.83 -1.51
N PHE A 286 -0.83 5.02 -1.54
CA PHE A 286 -1.45 5.92 -2.50
C PHE A 286 -2.58 6.72 -1.89
N THR A 287 -2.86 7.82 -2.57
CA THR A 287 -4.08 8.57 -2.36
C THR A 287 -4.78 8.81 -3.69
N TYR A 288 -6.10 9.01 -3.63
CA TYR A 288 -6.89 9.48 -4.75
C TYR A 288 -7.99 10.42 -4.21
N TRP A 289 -8.46 11.33 -5.05
CA TRP A 289 -9.63 12.14 -4.75
C TRP A 289 -10.35 12.48 -6.05
N THR A 290 -11.65 12.77 -6.01
CA THR A 290 -12.41 13.37 -7.13
C THR A 290 -13.57 14.19 -6.59
N THR A 291 -14.07 15.11 -7.41
CA THR A 291 -15.17 16.04 -7.08
C THR A 291 -16.36 15.93 -8.04
N ASP A 292 -16.23 15.09 -9.08
CA ASP A 292 -17.19 15.02 -10.18
C ASP A 292 -17.41 13.58 -10.68
N ALA A 293 -17.41 12.62 -9.77
CA ALA A 293 -17.60 11.20 -10.08
C ALA A 293 -16.61 10.66 -11.13
N TYR A 294 -15.33 11.00 -10.99
CA TYR A 294 -14.23 10.52 -11.84
C TYR A 294 -14.35 10.94 -13.32
N GLN A 295 -15.12 11.99 -13.63
CA GLN A 295 -15.37 12.40 -15.02
C GLN A 295 -14.24 13.27 -15.59
N THR A 296 -13.94 14.37 -14.91
CA THR A 296 -12.97 15.38 -15.34
C THR A 296 -12.00 15.76 -14.23
N THR A 297 -12.36 15.56 -12.96
CA THR A 297 -11.51 15.82 -11.79
C THR A 297 -11.00 14.54 -11.17
N GLY A 298 -9.96 14.71 -10.36
CA GLY A 298 -9.39 13.67 -9.54
C GLY A 298 -8.10 13.08 -10.05
N CYS A 299 -7.24 12.72 -9.11
CA CYS A 299 -5.87 12.35 -9.42
C CYS A 299 -5.25 11.45 -8.36
N TYR A 300 -4.42 10.52 -8.82
CA TYR A 300 -3.56 9.73 -7.97
C TYR A 300 -2.43 10.58 -7.41
N ASN A 301 -2.18 10.41 -6.11
CA ASN A 301 -1.01 10.92 -5.40
C ASN A 301 -0.83 12.44 -5.65
N LEU A 302 0.39 12.85 -5.96
CA LEU A 302 0.77 14.22 -6.30
C LEU A 302 0.89 14.45 -7.81
N LEU A 303 0.32 13.56 -8.64
CA LEU A 303 0.40 13.67 -10.10
C LEU A 303 -0.41 14.86 -10.66
N CYS A 304 -1.29 15.44 -9.83
CA CYS A 304 -2.00 16.67 -10.08
C CYS A 304 -2.05 17.52 -8.81
N SER A 305 -2.34 18.81 -8.96
CA SER A 305 -2.55 19.71 -7.83
C SER A 305 -3.86 19.41 -7.11
N GLY A 306 -3.88 19.52 -5.77
CA GLY A 306 -5.09 19.35 -4.96
C GLY A 306 -4.88 18.72 -3.57
N PHE A 307 -3.73 18.12 -3.31
CA PHE A 307 -3.33 17.67 -1.98
C PHE A 307 -2.09 18.42 -1.54
N ILE A 308 -2.12 18.99 -0.33
CA ILE A 308 -1.00 19.73 0.26
C ILE A 308 -0.29 18.82 1.25
N GLN A 309 0.90 18.34 0.89
CA GLN A 309 1.75 17.55 1.77
C GLN A 309 2.47 18.44 2.79
N THR A 310 2.56 17.97 4.03
CA THR A 310 3.06 18.75 5.18
C THR A 310 4.30 18.16 5.86
N ASN A 311 4.66 16.90 5.57
CA ASN A 311 5.82 16.27 6.19
C ASN A 311 6.89 15.84 5.18
N ASN A 312 8.10 15.62 5.71
CA ASN A 312 9.30 15.19 4.98
C ASN A 312 9.60 13.68 5.10
N LYS A 313 8.69 12.88 5.68
CA LYS A 313 8.91 11.47 6.08
C LYS A 313 8.16 10.43 5.26
N ILE A 314 7.10 10.82 4.55
CA ILE A 314 6.25 9.90 3.75
C ILE A 314 6.17 10.40 2.32
N ALA A 315 6.62 9.57 1.37
CA ALA A 315 6.48 9.82 -0.06
C ALA A 315 5.22 9.11 -0.59
N ILE A 316 4.20 9.85 -1.00
CA ILE A 316 3.00 9.25 -1.60
C ILE A 316 3.38 8.63 -2.96
N GLY A 317 2.97 7.37 -3.18
CA GLY A 317 3.33 6.58 -4.35
C GLY A 317 4.57 5.70 -4.16
N ALA A 318 5.35 5.86 -3.08
CA ALA A 318 6.50 5.00 -2.82
C ALA A 318 6.10 3.63 -2.24
N ALA A 319 6.95 2.64 -2.48
CA ALA A 319 6.75 1.26 -2.05
C ALA A 319 6.76 1.11 -0.52
N ILE A 320 5.80 0.37 0.00
CA ILE A 320 5.67 0.07 1.43
C ILE A 320 6.56 -1.13 1.79
N SER A 321 7.29 -1.00 2.89
CA SER A 321 8.09 -2.07 3.48
C SER A 321 8.01 -1.98 5.01
N PRO A 322 7.92 -3.12 5.74
CA PRO A 322 7.80 -4.49 5.25
C PRO A 322 6.39 -4.85 4.76
N ARG A 323 6.23 -6.06 4.20
CA ARG A 323 4.94 -6.64 3.78
C ARG A 323 4.62 -7.93 4.52
N SER A 324 3.33 -8.27 4.62
CA SER A 324 2.89 -9.52 5.25
C SER A 324 3.29 -10.75 4.45
N THR A 325 3.42 -11.89 5.12
CA THR A 325 3.70 -13.18 4.46
C THR A 325 2.81 -14.27 5.03
N TYR A 326 2.32 -15.15 4.14
CA TYR A 326 1.41 -16.23 4.48
C TYR A 326 1.97 -17.12 5.60
N ASN A 327 1.16 -17.35 6.64
CA ASN A 327 1.53 -18.08 7.86
C ASN A 327 2.77 -17.51 8.62
N ARG A 328 3.18 -16.28 8.35
CA ARG A 328 4.36 -15.63 8.95
C ARG A 328 4.01 -14.25 9.50
N ARG A 329 5.03 -13.39 9.66
CA ARG A 329 4.90 -12.01 10.17
C ARG A 329 3.89 -11.25 9.34
N GLN A 330 3.01 -10.54 10.05
CA GLN A 330 1.98 -9.66 9.47
C GLN A 330 2.40 -8.22 9.71
N PHE A 331 2.06 -7.36 8.76
CA PHE A 331 2.31 -5.93 8.84
C PHE A 331 1.06 -5.17 8.39
N ASP A 332 0.68 -4.15 9.14
CA ASP A 332 -0.42 -3.26 8.81
C ASP A 332 0.00 -1.80 9.01
N ILE A 333 -0.59 -0.94 8.18
CA ILE A 333 -0.43 0.52 8.27
C ILE A 333 -1.69 1.11 8.90
N GLY A 334 -1.53 2.07 9.81
CA GLY A 334 -2.65 2.86 10.32
C GLY A 334 -2.95 4.01 9.37
N LEU A 335 -4.19 4.21 8.98
CA LEU A 335 -4.63 5.41 8.25
C LEU A 335 -5.79 6.07 8.98
N MET A 336 -5.77 7.40 9.04
CA MET A 336 -6.89 8.21 9.49
C MET A 336 -7.11 9.37 8.52
N ILE A 337 -8.34 9.49 8.02
CA ILE A 337 -8.82 10.64 7.26
C ILE A 337 -9.87 11.33 8.12
N TRP A 338 -9.73 12.62 8.38
CA TRP A 338 -10.76 13.36 9.13
C TRP A 338 -10.83 14.82 8.72
N LYS A 339 -11.98 15.42 8.97
CA LYS A 339 -12.25 16.82 8.71
C LYS A 339 -11.87 17.64 9.94
N ASP A 340 -10.90 18.53 9.77
CA ASP A 340 -10.49 19.47 10.81
C ASP A 340 -11.66 20.40 11.19
N PRO A 341 -12.08 20.46 12.46
CA PRO A 341 -13.18 21.33 12.88
C PRO A 341 -12.84 22.82 12.74
N LYS A 342 -11.56 23.21 12.77
CA LYS A 342 -11.13 24.61 12.72
C LYS A 342 -11.16 25.20 11.32
N HIS A 343 -10.52 24.56 10.35
CA HIS A 343 -10.42 25.07 8.97
C HIS A 343 -11.30 24.31 7.98
N GLY A 344 -11.86 23.16 8.39
CA GLY A 344 -12.75 22.35 7.58
C GLY A 344 -12.06 21.45 6.56
N HIS A 345 -10.74 21.45 6.48
CA HIS A 345 -9.97 20.63 5.53
C HIS A 345 -9.91 19.16 5.94
N TRP A 346 -9.76 18.27 4.96
CA TRP A 346 -9.63 16.84 5.21
C TRP A 346 -8.16 16.48 5.38
N TRP A 347 -7.76 16.08 6.57
CA TRP A 347 -6.39 15.69 6.89
C TRP A 347 -6.19 14.18 6.77
N LEU A 348 -4.98 13.80 6.36
CA LEU A 348 -4.52 12.43 6.27
C LEU A 348 -3.37 12.20 7.26
N GLU A 349 -3.57 11.24 8.15
CA GLU A 349 -2.55 10.73 9.06
C GLU A 349 -2.18 9.29 8.69
N PHE A 350 -0.88 9.02 8.76
CA PHE A 350 -0.28 7.72 8.47
C PHE A 350 0.43 7.18 9.73
N GLY A 351 0.28 5.88 9.98
CA GLY A 351 0.89 5.17 11.09
C GLY A 351 0.47 5.75 12.44
N SER A 352 1.46 5.94 13.31
CA SER A 352 1.31 6.40 14.69
C SER A 352 1.50 7.92 14.83
N GLY A 353 0.80 8.71 14.00
CA GLY A 353 0.71 10.16 14.16
C GLY A 353 1.39 11.01 13.09
N LEU A 354 1.89 10.43 11.99
CA LEU A 354 2.52 11.20 10.91
C LEU A 354 1.45 11.90 10.05
N LEU A 355 1.36 13.22 10.17
CA LEU A 355 0.47 14.04 9.34
C LEU A 355 1.03 14.14 7.92
N VAL A 356 0.44 13.38 6.98
CA VAL A 356 0.84 13.38 5.57
C VAL A 356 0.54 14.72 4.94
N GLY A 357 -0.67 15.23 5.13
CA GLY A 357 -1.13 16.46 4.52
C GLY A 357 -2.64 16.56 4.54
N TYR A 358 -3.19 17.43 3.69
CA TYR A 358 -4.64 17.64 3.63
C TYR A 358 -5.16 18.00 2.24
N TRP A 359 -6.46 17.73 2.05
CA TRP A 359 -7.25 18.25 0.94
C TRP A 359 -8.05 19.47 1.38
N PRO A 360 -7.87 20.62 0.72
CA PRO A 360 -8.67 21.81 0.95
C PRO A 360 -10.17 21.57 0.73
N ALA A 361 -10.99 22.02 1.69
CA ALA A 361 -12.43 21.81 1.67
C ALA A 361 -13.14 22.51 0.50
N ASN A 362 -12.59 23.65 0.06
CA ASN A 362 -13.14 24.46 -1.04
C ASN A 362 -13.06 23.77 -2.41
N MET A 363 -12.25 22.72 -2.55
CA MET A 363 -12.21 21.92 -3.77
C MET A 363 -13.45 21.03 -3.92
N PHE A 364 -14.13 20.71 -2.82
CA PHE A 364 -15.25 19.78 -2.81
C PHE A 364 -16.59 20.51 -2.83
N SER A 365 -17.59 19.88 -3.43
CA SER A 365 -18.99 20.33 -3.37
C SER A 365 -19.67 19.75 -2.13
N HIS A 366 -19.72 18.43 -2.02
CA HIS A 366 -20.42 17.71 -0.95
C HIS A 366 -19.52 17.44 0.26
N LEU A 367 -18.29 16.97 0.03
CA LEU A 367 -17.33 16.73 1.11
C LEU A 367 -16.87 18.03 1.80
N ARG A 368 -17.22 19.19 1.26
CA ARG A 368 -17.03 20.47 1.95
C ARG A 368 -17.75 20.51 3.31
N SER A 369 -18.91 19.83 3.39
CA SER A 369 -19.73 19.77 4.60
C SER A 369 -19.35 18.55 5.44
N HIS A 370 -19.66 17.34 4.94
CA HIS A 370 -19.43 16.06 5.60
C HIS A 370 -19.51 14.92 4.57
N ALA A 371 -19.07 13.73 4.97
CA ALA A 371 -19.32 12.51 4.22
C ALA A 371 -20.72 11.94 4.54
N SER A 372 -21.30 11.21 3.59
CA SER A 372 -22.56 10.46 3.77
C SER A 372 -22.35 8.95 3.76
N MET A 373 -21.14 8.49 3.43
CA MET A 373 -20.74 7.10 3.44
C MET A 373 -19.23 6.98 3.68
N VAL A 374 -18.85 5.96 4.44
CA VAL A 374 -17.46 5.54 4.60
C VAL A 374 -17.37 4.06 4.22
N GLN A 375 -16.36 3.70 3.43
CA GLN A 375 -16.09 2.31 3.05
C GLN A 375 -14.65 1.91 3.39
N PHE A 376 -14.47 0.62 3.65
CA PHE A 376 -13.20 -0.03 3.94
C PHE A 376 -13.15 -1.34 3.16
N GLY A 377 -12.03 -1.68 2.53
CA GLY A 377 -11.88 -2.97 1.86
C GLY A 377 -11.02 -2.94 0.61
N GLY A 378 -11.20 -3.95 -0.22
CA GLY A 378 -10.43 -4.18 -1.43
C GLY A 378 -11.22 -3.95 -2.71
N GLU A 379 -10.47 -3.63 -3.76
CA GLU A 379 -10.96 -3.46 -5.12
C GLU A 379 -9.91 -4.05 -6.08
N ILE A 380 -10.37 -4.74 -7.11
CA ILE A 380 -9.54 -5.20 -8.24
C ILE A 380 -10.17 -4.76 -9.56
N VAL A 381 -9.35 -4.78 -10.61
CA VAL A 381 -9.84 -4.73 -12.00
C VAL A 381 -9.73 -6.11 -12.61
N ASN A 382 -10.80 -6.53 -13.28
CA ASN A 382 -10.95 -7.74 -14.07
C ASN A 382 -11.16 -7.34 -15.53
N THR A 383 -10.07 -7.28 -16.28
CA THR A 383 -10.08 -6.93 -17.71
C THR A 383 -10.63 -8.04 -18.60
N ARG A 384 -10.68 -9.28 -18.09
CA ARG A 384 -10.98 -10.49 -18.87
C ARG A 384 -10.15 -10.59 -20.15
N SER A 385 -8.89 -10.15 -20.15
CA SER A 385 -8.03 -10.09 -21.34
C SER A 385 -7.85 -11.43 -22.06
N ARG A 386 -8.08 -12.54 -21.37
CA ARG A 386 -8.01 -13.92 -21.90
C ARG A 386 -9.38 -14.58 -22.12
N GLY A 387 -10.48 -13.82 -22.03
CA GLY A 387 -11.86 -14.31 -22.22
C GLY A 387 -12.50 -14.97 -20.99
N TYR A 388 -11.80 -15.01 -19.86
CA TYR A 388 -12.26 -15.58 -18.59
C TYR A 388 -11.92 -14.65 -17.42
N HIS A 389 -12.39 -14.95 -16.20
CA HIS A 389 -12.14 -14.12 -15.03
C HIS A 389 -10.63 -13.98 -14.74
N THR A 390 -10.17 -12.78 -14.36
CA THR A 390 -8.77 -12.56 -13.99
C THR A 390 -8.29 -13.43 -12.82
N GLY A 391 -7.02 -13.83 -12.84
CA GLY A 391 -6.33 -14.44 -11.70
C GLY A 391 -5.71 -13.41 -10.74
N THR A 392 -6.09 -12.13 -10.87
CA THR A 392 -5.63 -11.05 -10.01
C THR A 392 -6.13 -11.27 -8.58
N GLN A 393 -5.20 -11.24 -7.65
CA GLN A 393 -5.48 -11.52 -6.24
C GLN A 393 -5.98 -10.25 -5.54
N MET A 394 -6.95 -10.40 -4.63
CA MET A 394 -7.35 -9.33 -3.71
C MET A 394 -6.75 -9.59 -2.32
N GLY A 395 -6.20 -8.53 -1.70
CA GLY A 395 -5.60 -8.64 -0.37
C GLY A 395 -4.41 -9.60 -0.38
N SER A 396 -4.50 -10.71 0.36
CA SER A 396 -3.47 -11.74 0.40
C SER A 396 -3.57 -12.77 -0.73
N GLY A 397 -4.65 -12.74 -1.51
CA GLY A 397 -4.99 -13.79 -2.48
C GLY A 397 -5.70 -15.00 -1.87
N HIS A 398 -6.02 -14.96 -0.58
CA HIS A 398 -6.73 -16.02 0.15
C HIS A 398 -8.09 -15.53 0.63
N PHE A 399 -9.05 -16.45 0.77
CA PHE A 399 -10.39 -16.15 1.23
C PHE A 399 -10.44 -15.82 2.73
N ALA A 400 -11.45 -15.05 3.12
CA ALA A 400 -11.63 -14.49 4.46
C ALA A 400 -11.70 -15.55 5.57
N GLU A 401 -12.18 -16.77 5.27
CA GLU A 401 -12.30 -17.87 6.22
C GLU A 401 -10.95 -18.37 6.74
N GLU A 402 -9.86 -18.12 6.01
CA GLU A 402 -8.53 -18.52 6.45
C GLU A 402 -8.00 -17.71 7.63
N GLY A 403 -8.54 -16.51 7.86
CA GLY A 403 -8.29 -15.70 9.05
C GLY A 403 -6.86 -15.19 9.20
N PHE A 404 -6.47 -14.89 10.45
CA PHE A 404 -5.20 -14.23 10.76
C PHE A 404 -3.98 -14.99 10.23
N LYS A 405 -3.00 -14.23 9.74
CA LYS A 405 -1.76 -14.69 9.06
C LYS A 405 -1.94 -15.23 7.64
N LYS A 406 -3.17 -15.36 7.15
CA LYS A 406 -3.45 -15.97 5.85
C LYS A 406 -4.31 -15.08 4.96
N ALA A 407 -5.46 -14.64 5.48
CA ALA A 407 -6.32 -13.67 4.83
C ALA A 407 -5.85 -12.24 5.12
N ALA A 408 -6.11 -11.32 4.19
CA ALA A 408 -5.94 -9.89 4.47
C ALA A 408 -7.02 -9.41 5.43
N TYR A 409 -6.73 -8.35 6.18
CA TYR A 409 -7.66 -7.81 7.16
C TYR A 409 -7.61 -6.28 7.26
N PHE A 410 -8.72 -5.73 7.73
CA PHE A 410 -8.75 -4.43 8.38
C PHE A 410 -9.10 -4.62 9.85
N ARG A 411 -8.53 -3.80 10.72
CA ARG A 411 -8.81 -3.83 12.17
C ARG A 411 -8.96 -2.43 12.73
N ASN A 412 -9.56 -2.33 13.91
CA ASN A 412 -9.82 -1.08 14.62
C ASN A 412 -10.57 -0.07 13.73
N LEU A 413 -11.62 -0.54 13.03
CA LEU A 413 -12.44 0.34 12.21
C LEU A 413 -13.18 1.33 13.11
N GLN A 414 -13.02 2.62 12.81
CA GLN A 414 -13.67 3.72 13.51
C GLN A 414 -14.08 4.82 12.53
N VAL A 415 -15.05 5.64 12.91
CA VAL A 415 -15.47 6.86 12.20
C VAL A 415 -15.35 8.07 13.13
N VAL A 416 -15.28 9.26 12.56
CA VAL A 416 -15.29 10.52 13.32
C VAL A 416 -16.68 11.15 13.24
N ASP A 417 -17.23 11.53 14.39
CA ASP A 417 -18.53 12.20 14.50
C ASP A 417 -18.42 13.73 14.38
N TRP A 418 -19.56 14.41 14.47
CA TRP A 418 -19.67 15.87 14.32
C TRP A 418 -18.97 16.66 15.44
N ASP A 419 -18.76 16.06 16.63
CA ASP A 419 -18.07 16.66 17.78
C ASP A 419 -16.58 16.23 17.83
N ASN A 420 -16.06 15.78 16.68
CA ASN A 420 -14.68 15.36 16.50
C ASN A 420 -14.29 14.22 17.46
N ASN A 421 -15.20 13.30 17.75
CA ASN A 421 -14.92 12.09 18.54
C ASN A 421 -14.69 10.89 17.63
N LEU A 422 -13.68 10.08 17.95
CA LEU A 422 -13.42 8.84 17.25
C LEU A 422 -14.26 7.71 17.87
N ILE A 423 -15.23 7.20 17.12
CA ILE A 423 -16.23 6.24 17.60
C ILE A 423 -16.21 4.93 16.79
N PRO A 424 -16.58 3.79 17.40
CA PRO A 424 -16.76 2.54 16.67
C PRO A 424 -17.86 2.66 15.60
N LEU A 425 -17.73 1.90 14.51
CA LEU A 425 -18.79 1.82 13.50
C LEU A 425 -20.07 1.22 14.11
N ARG A 426 -21.21 1.77 13.70
CA ARG A 426 -22.56 1.23 13.94
C ARG A 426 -23.23 0.98 12.59
N ASN A 427 -24.22 0.09 12.54
CA ASN A 427 -24.97 -0.24 11.32
C ASN A 427 -24.06 -0.65 10.14
N ILE A 428 -23.17 -1.61 10.43
CA ILE A 428 -22.17 -2.09 9.48
C ILE A 428 -22.84 -2.93 8.40
N HIS A 429 -22.55 -2.61 7.14
CA HIS A 429 -22.93 -3.40 5.98
C HIS A 429 -21.68 -4.03 5.34
N GLN A 430 -21.84 -5.20 4.74
CA GLN A 430 -20.79 -5.86 3.97
C GLN A 430 -21.28 -6.18 2.56
N LEU A 431 -20.38 -6.09 1.58
CA LEU A 431 -20.63 -6.38 0.18
C LEU A 431 -19.42 -7.11 -0.42
N ALA A 432 -19.67 -8.15 -1.19
CA ALA A 432 -18.71 -8.73 -2.12
C ALA A 432 -19.41 -8.97 -3.46
N ASP A 433 -18.92 -8.37 -4.53
CA ASP A 433 -19.59 -8.41 -5.84
C ASP A 433 -19.65 -9.83 -6.41
N HIS A 434 -18.53 -10.56 -6.29
CA HIS A 434 -18.44 -11.98 -6.64
C HIS A 434 -17.82 -12.80 -5.49
N PRO A 435 -18.62 -13.26 -4.51
CA PRO A 435 -18.15 -13.98 -3.32
C PRO A 435 -17.32 -15.23 -3.61
N ASN A 436 -17.54 -15.88 -4.77
CA ASN A 436 -16.75 -17.05 -5.16
C ASN A 436 -15.35 -16.69 -5.70
N CYS A 437 -15.11 -15.43 -6.08
CA CYS A 437 -13.83 -14.92 -6.56
C CYS A 437 -13.08 -14.21 -5.42
N TYR A 438 -13.81 -13.39 -4.66
CA TYR A 438 -13.33 -12.62 -3.51
C TYR A 438 -14.45 -12.52 -2.47
N ASN A 439 -14.17 -12.84 -1.21
CA ASN A 439 -15.17 -12.75 -0.15
C ASN A 439 -14.70 -11.90 1.03
N ILE A 440 -15.63 -11.71 1.97
CA ILE A 440 -15.43 -10.89 3.16
C ILE A 440 -16.17 -11.49 4.34
N ARG A 441 -15.55 -11.41 5.52
CA ARG A 441 -16.14 -11.89 6.78
C ARG A 441 -15.84 -10.92 7.91
N GLN A 442 -16.88 -10.27 8.43
CA GLN A 442 -16.76 -9.36 9.57
C GLN A 442 -16.61 -10.10 10.90
N GLY A 443 -16.00 -9.43 11.87
CA GLY A 443 -15.83 -9.88 13.25
C GLY A 443 -15.70 -8.71 14.22
N THR A 444 -15.83 -8.99 15.52
CA THR A 444 -15.60 -8.00 16.58
C THR A 444 -15.01 -8.69 17.79
N ASN A 445 -13.93 -8.13 18.35
CA ASN A 445 -13.36 -8.56 19.62
C ASN A 445 -12.63 -7.40 20.31
N THR A 446 -12.20 -7.59 21.55
CA THR A 446 -11.55 -6.53 22.35
C THR A 446 -10.16 -6.12 21.85
N ALA A 447 -9.44 -7.03 21.20
CA ALA A 447 -8.06 -6.78 20.75
C ALA A 447 -8.00 -6.04 19.40
N TRP A 448 -8.97 -6.29 18.51
CA TRP A 448 -8.99 -5.79 17.14
C TRP A 448 -10.16 -4.83 16.86
N GLY A 449 -10.99 -4.58 17.87
CA GLY A 449 -12.24 -3.86 17.72
C GLY A 449 -13.14 -4.51 16.65
N THR A 450 -13.91 -3.67 15.98
CA THR A 450 -14.55 -4.02 14.70
C THR A 450 -13.46 -4.28 13.67
N HIS A 451 -13.51 -5.45 13.03
CA HIS A 451 -12.54 -5.88 12.02
C HIS A 451 -13.22 -6.76 10.97
N PHE A 452 -12.53 -7.03 9.87
CA PHE A 452 -12.95 -8.03 8.91
C PHE A 452 -11.75 -8.66 8.22
N TYR A 453 -11.92 -9.90 7.77
CA TYR A 453 -11.05 -10.56 6.81
C TYR A 453 -11.64 -10.45 5.41
N TYR A 454 -10.80 -10.32 4.40
CA TYR A 454 -11.22 -10.23 3.00
C TYR A 454 -10.12 -10.75 2.08
N GLY A 455 -10.51 -11.06 0.85
CA GLY A 455 -9.59 -11.40 -0.22
C GLY A 455 -10.09 -12.56 -1.07
N GLY A 456 -9.21 -13.03 -1.93
CA GLY A 456 -9.47 -14.18 -2.78
C GLY A 456 -8.49 -14.27 -3.94
N PRO A 457 -8.38 -15.45 -4.56
CA PRO A 457 -7.41 -15.69 -5.63
C PRO A 457 -7.83 -15.10 -6.98
N GLY A 458 -9.06 -14.57 -7.09
CA GLY A 458 -9.70 -14.30 -8.38
C GLY A 458 -10.13 -15.62 -9.00
N ARG A 459 -9.65 -15.88 -10.22
CA ARG A 459 -9.98 -17.09 -10.98
C ARG A 459 -9.73 -18.37 -10.20
N ASN A 460 -10.76 -19.21 -10.07
CA ASN A 460 -10.70 -20.52 -9.43
C ASN A 460 -11.86 -21.41 -9.90
N ILE A 461 -11.97 -22.64 -9.39
CA ILE A 461 -13.02 -23.58 -9.84
C ILE A 461 -14.46 -23.09 -9.62
N LYS A 462 -14.69 -22.23 -8.61
CA LYS A 462 -15.98 -21.59 -8.33
C LYS A 462 -16.14 -20.22 -9.00
N CYS A 463 -15.08 -19.74 -9.65
CA CYS A 463 -14.99 -18.45 -10.35
C CYS A 463 -14.16 -18.62 -11.65
N PRO A 464 -14.74 -19.21 -12.71
CA PRO A 464 -13.99 -19.72 -13.87
C PRO A 464 -13.41 -18.67 -14.83
#